data_AF-A0AB38I4F0-F1
#
_entry.id   AF-A0AB38I4F0-F1
#
_cell.length_a   1.000
_cell.length_b   1.000
_cell.length_c   1.000
_cell.angle_alpha   90.00
_cell.angle_beta   90.00
_cell.angle_gamma   90.00
#
_symmetry.space_group_name_H-M   'P 1'
#
loop_
_entity.id
_entity.type
_entity.pdbx_description
1 polymer ?
#
loop_
_entity_poly.entity_id
_entity_poly.type
_entity_poly.pdbx_seq_one_letter_code
_entity_poly.pdbx_strand_id
1 'polypeptide(L)'
;MMDAISQIDQLIEAARRQLDGLVALRADMAGEPGSEVESFTDHDFAPCNLIELPLAAQRFEVSKDTLRKWCREYGCGVKRGSRWLVSVPRVRARLGRN
;
A
#
# COMPACT_ATOMS: atom_id res chain seq x y z
N MET A 1 -26.81 -36.71 21.16
CA MET A 1 -25.68 -35.97 21.76
C MET A 1 -24.40 -36.12 20.91
N MET A 2 -24.20 -37.27 20.23
CA MET A 2 -23.13 -37.45 19.24
C MET A 2 -23.25 -36.56 17.99
N ASP A 3 -24.47 -36.14 17.61
CA ASP A 3 -24.70 -35.36 16.38
C ASP A 3 -24.12 -33.96 16.44
N ALA A 4 -24.17 -33.30 17.61
CA ALA A 4 -23.62 -31.96 17.79
C ALA A 4 -22.09 -31.94 17.72
N ILE A 5 -21.44 -33.00 18.20
CA ILE A 5 -19.97 -33.14 18.13
C ILE A 5 -19.55 -33.38 16.67
N SER A 6 -20.23 -34.28 15.95
CA SER A 6 -20.00 -34.45 14.51
C SER A 6 -20.25 -33.19 13.70
N GLN A 7 -21.26 -32.40 14.06
CA GLN A 7 -21.55 -31.13 13.39
C GLN A 7 -20.45 -30.08 13.63
N ILE A 8 -19.88 -30.04 14.84
CA ILE A 8 -18.75 -29.17 15.16
C ILE A 8 -17.51 -29.60 14.39
N ASP A 9 -17.21 -30.90 14.31
CA ASP A 9 -16.06 -31.41 13.55
C ASP A 9 -16.18 -31.08 12.05
N GLN A 10 -17.39 -31.20 11.48
CA GLN A 10 -17.65 -30.81 10.10
C GLN A 10 -17.44 -29.31 9.85
N LEU A 11 -17.83 -28.46 10.80
CA LEU A 11 -17.62 -27.01 10.72
C LEU A 11 -16.14 -26.65 10.82
N ILE A 12 -15.38 -27.32 11.69
CA ILE A 12 -13.94 -27.11 11.84
C ILE A 12 -13.21 -27.48 10.54
N GLU A 13 -13.56 -28.62 9.93
CA GLU A 13 -12.97 -29.05 8.66
C GLU A 13 -13.34 -28.13 7.49
N ALA A 14 -14.58 -27.63 7.46
CA ALA A 14 -14.98 -26.65 6.47
C ALA A 14 -14.17 -25.35 6.60
N ALA A 15 -14.01 -24.85 7.83
CA ALA A 15 -13.24 -23.63 8.10
C ALA A 15 -11.76 -23.78 7.75
N ARG A 16 -11.15 -24.94 8.02
CA ARG A 16 -9.77 -25.24 7.63
C ARG A 16 -9.58 -25.18 6.12
N ARG A 17 -10.47 -25.82 5.34
CA ARG A 17 -10.43 -25.76 3.87
C ARG A 17 -10.58 -24.35 3.33
N GLN A 18 -11.43 -23.53 3.95
CA GLN A 18 -11.58 -22.13 3.57
C GLN A 18 -10.30 -21.33 3.84
N LEU A 19 -9.66 -21.54 4.99
CA LEU A 19 -8.38 -20.91 5.33
C LEU A 19 -7.26 -21.33 4.39
N ASP A 20 -7.15 -22.62 4.07
CA ASP A 20 -6.14 -23.13 3.13
C ASP A 20 -6.33 -22.54 1.73
N GLY A 21 -7.58 -22.41 1.28
CA GLY A 21 -7.91 -21.74 0.02
C GLY A 21 -7.52 -20.25 0.01
N LEU A 22 -7.73 -19.54 1.12
CA LEU A 22 -7.31 -18.14 1.26
C LEU A 22 -5.77 -18.00 1.30
N VAL A 23 -5.06 -18.94 1.92
CA VAL A 23 -3.59 -18.97 1.93
C VAL A 23 -3.04 -19.26 0.54
N ALA A 24 -3.64 -20.19 -0.21
CA ALA A 24 -3.26 -20.47 -1.60
C ALA A 24 -3.50 -19.25 -2.50
N LEU A 25 -4.68 -18.61 -2.40
CA LEU A 25 -4.96 -17.37 -3.11
C LEU A 25 -3.98 -16.25 -2.74
N ARG A 26 -3.60 -16.15 -1.45
CA ARG A 26 -2.57 -15.21 -1.01
C ARG A 26 -1.20 -15.55 -1.62
N ALA A 27 -0.82 -16.82 -1.70
CA ALA A 27 0.44 -17.25 -2.29
C ALA A 27 0.49 -16.97 -3.79
N ASP A 28 -0.61 -17.22 -4.52
CA ASP A 28 -0.75 -16.90 -5.94
C ASP A 28 -0.71 -15.38 -6.18
N MET A 29 -1.32 -14.58 -5.30
CA MET A 29 -1.22 -13.12 -5.33
C MET A 29 0.16 -12.61 -4.87
N ALA A 30 0.88 -13.38 -4.05
CA ALA A 30 2.21 -13.07 -3.55
C ALA A 30 3.31 -13.63 -4.47
N GLY A 31 3.05 -13.67 -5.78
CA GLY A 31 4.06 -13.85 -6.80
C GLY A 31 5.23 -12.88 -6.58
N GLU A 32 6.35 -13.48 -6.18
CA GLU A 32 7.69 -12.92 -5.92
C GLU A 32 7.81 -11.92 -4.75
N PRO A 33 8.73 -12.14 -3.78
CA PRO A 33 9.33 -11.04 -3.02
C PRO A 33 10.25 -10.27 -3.96
N GLY A 34 9.65 -9.66 -4.98
CA GLY A 34 10.30 -8.70 -5.84
C GLY A 34 10.82 -7.59 -4.93
N SER A 35 12.10 -7.27 -5.12
CA SER A 35 12.73 -6.02 -4.71
C SER A 35 11.71 -4.90 -4.44
N GLU A 36 11.87 -4.15 -3.35
CA GLU A 36 11.11 -2.94 -2.97
C GLU A 36 11.18 -1.83 -4.04
N VAL A 37 10.88 -2.14 -5.29
CA VAL A 37 10.55 -1.22 -6.35
C VAL A 37 9.06 -0.99 -6.13
N GLU A 38 8.75 0.03 -5.34
CA GLU A 38 7.39 0.55 -5.13
C GLU A 38 6.60 0.38 -6.43
N SER A 39 5.59 -0.49 -6.46
CA SER A 39 4.74 -0.68 -7.65
C SER A 39 4.09 0.67 -7.98
N PHE A 40 4.66 1.40 -8.94
CA PHE A 40 4.17 2.68 -9.43
C PHE A 40 2.84 2.43 -10.15
N THR A 41 1.72 2.49 -9.42
CA THR A 41 0.42 2.40 -10.08
C THR A 41 0.12 3.75 -10.73
N ASP A 42 -0.45 3.76 -11.93
CA ASP A 42 -0.80 5.00 -12.64
C ASP A 42 -1.71 5.92 -11.78
N HIS A 43 -2.47 5.32 -10.85
CA HIS A 43 -3.29 6.00 -9.87
C HIS A 43 -2.52 6.85 -8.85
N ASP A 44 -1.23 6.57 -8.58
CA ASP A 44 -0.45 7.31 -7.58
C ASP A 44 -0.26 8.78 -7.96
N PHE A 45 -0.34 9.10 -9.26
CA PHE A 45 -0.22 10.44 -9.81
C PHE A 45 -1.54 10.99 -10.37
N ALA A 46 -2.66 10.36 -10.04
CA ALA A 46 -3.97 10.91 -10.33
C ALA A 46 -4.09 12.34 -9.75
N PRO A 47 -4.78 13.29 -10.42
CA PRO A 47 -4.86 14.68 -9.96
C PRO A 47 -5.35 14.85 -8.52
N CYS A 48 -6.22 13.94 -8.04
CA CYS A 48 -6.71 13.92 -6.67
C CYS A 48 -5.66 13.51 -5.62
N ASN A 49 -4.62 12.80 -6.03
CA ASN A 49 -3.55 12.28 -5.16
C ASN A 49 -2.34 13.21 -5.09
N LEU A 50 -2.31 14.25 -5.92
CA LEU A 50 -1.22 15.21 -6.00
C LEU A 50 -1.51 16.46 -5.19
N ILE A 51 -0.59 16.82 -4.29
CA ILE A 51 -0.65 18.05 -3.52
C ILE A 51 0.64 18.86 -3.67
N GLU A 52 0.58 20.17 -3.46
CA GLU A 52 1.79 20.99 -3.54
C GLU A 52 2.78 20.69 -2.42
N LEU A 53 4.07 20.82 -2.72
CA LEU A 53 5.14 20.56 -1.76
C LEU A 53 5.00 21.32 -0.42
N PRO A 54 4.61 22.61 -0.36
CA PRO A 54 4.38 23.30 0.91
C PRO A 54 3.25 22.65 1.73
N LEU A 55 2.17 22.25 1.08
CA LEU A 55 1.04 21.58 1.74
C LEU A 55 1.42 20.17 2.21
N ALA A 56 2.19 19.43 1.41
CA ALA A 56 2.73 18.13 1.80
C ALA A 56 3.64 18.24 3.04
N ALA A 57 4.51 19.25 3.08
CA ALA A 57 5.41 19.46 4.22
C ALA A 57 4.64 19.68 5.53
N GLN A 58 3.57 20.48 5.47
CA GLN A 58 2.70 20.70 6.62
C GLN A 58 1.91 19.43 6.99
N ARG A 59 1.32 18.75 6.00
CA ARG A 59 0.44 17.59 6.22
C ARG A 59 1.17 16.37 6.78
N PHE A 60 2.41 16.16 6.35
CA PHE A 60 3.21 15.00 6.75
C PHE A 60 4.25 15.33 7.82
N GLU A 61 4.37 16.60 8.21
CA GLU A 61 5.38 17.10 9.16
C GLU A 61 6.81 16.75 8.71
N VAL A 62 7.04 16.73 7.39
CA VAL A 62 8.34 16.46 6.76
C VAL A 62 8.90 17.76 6.21
N SER A 63 10.22 17.98 6.36
CA SER A 63 10.87 19.17 5.82
C SER A 63 10.72 19.25 4.29
N LYS A 64 10.63 20.49 3.78
CA LYS A 64 10.51 20.75 2.34
C LYS A 64 11.68 20.17 1.55
N ASP A 65 12.89 20.20 2.10
CA ASP A 65 14.09 19.67 1.44
C ASP A 65 14.08 18.14 1.38
N THR A 66 13.62 17.47 2.43
CA THR A 66 13.43 16.01 2.43
C THR A 66 12.39 15.60 1.38
N LEU A 67 11.23 16.28 1.33
CA LEU A 67 10.23 16.01 0.29
C LEU A 67 10.76 16.29 -1.12
N ARG A 68 11.56 17.35 -1.29
CA ARG A 68 12.19 17.66 -2.59
C ARG A 68 13.25 16.62 -2.99
N LYS A 69 13.93 16.00 -2.02
CA LYS A 69 14.81 14.85 -2.24
C LYS A 69 13.99 13.63 -2.67
N TRP A 70 12.89 13.35 -1.96
CA TRP A 70 11.98 12.25 -2.27
C TRP A 70 11.35 12.32 -3.65
N CYS A 71 10.95 13.52 -4.07
CA CYS A 71 10.44 13.72 -5.43
C CYS A 71 11.51 13.52 -6.51
N ARG A 72 12.79 13.80 -6.23
CA ARG A 72 13.89 13.69 -7.20
C ARG A 72 14.45 12.27 -7.31
N GLU A 73 14.65 11.62 -6.17
CA GLU A 73 15.41 10.35 -6.09
C GLU A 73 14.50 9.13 -5.97
N TYR A 74 13.29 9.30 -5.44
CA TYR A 74 12.43 8.18 -5.04
C TYR A 74 11.05 8.22 -5.70
N GLY A 75 10.84 9.10 -6.68
CA GLY A 75 9.59 9.15 -7.43
C GLY A 75 8.37 9.54 -6.60
N CYS A 76 8.51 10.18 -5.43
CA CYS A 76 7.35 10.57 -4.62
C CYS A 76 6.59 11.79 -5.15
N GLY A 77 6.90 12.28 -6.35
CA GLY A 77 6.28 13.48 -6.90
C GLY A 77 6.69 13.76 -8.34
N VAL A 78 5.98 14.71 -8.95
CA VAL A 78 6.20 15.16 -10.33
C VAL A 78 6.43 16.66 -10.36
N LYS A 79 7.35 17.11 -11.20
CA LYS A 79 7.59 18.54 -11.42
C LYS A 79 6.64 19.04 -12.52
N ARG A 80 5.78 20.00 -12.19
CA ARG A 80 4.92 20.71 -13.17
C ARG A 80 5.29 22.19 -13.19
N GLY A 81 5.97 22.61 -14.26
CA GLY A 81 6.54 23.95 -14.39
C GLY A 81 7.60 24.21 -13.31
N SER A 82 7.40 25.27 -12.52
CA SER A 82 8.27 25.64 -11.40
C SER A 82 7.94 24.94 -10.07
N ARG A 83 6.84 24.19 -10.00
CA ARG A 83 6.32 23.60 -8.76
C ARG A 83 6.52 22.09 -8.70
N TRP A 84 6.74 21.60 -7.49
CA TRP A 84 6.71 20.17 -7.18
C TRP A 84 5.33 19.79 -6.66
N LEU A 85 4.74 18.78 -7.29
CA LEU A 85 3.54 18.10 -6.81
C LEU A 85 3.95 16.75 -6.21
N VAL A 86 3.50 16.50 -5.00
CA VAL A 86 3.85 15.34 -4.18
C VAL A 86 2.69 14.37 -4.20
N SER A 87 2.98 13.09 -4.45
CA SER A 87 2.02 12.01 -4.37
C SER A 87 1.77 11.63 -2.91
N VAL A 88 0.54 11.83 -2.45
CA VAL A 88 0.07 11.45 -1.11
C VAL A 88 0.25 9.95 -0.81
N PRO A 89 -0.21 9.00 -1.67
CA PRO A 89 -0.11 7.58 -1.37
C PRO A 89 1.35 7.12 -1.21
N ARG A 90 2.27 7.70 -1.98
CA ARG A 90 3.69 7.34 -1.91
C ARG A 90 4.40 7.87 -0.69
N VAL A 91 4.12 9.11 -0.31
CA VAL A 91 4.65 9.66 0.94
C VAL A 91 4.11 8.87 2.14
N ARG A 92 2.84 8.44 2.09
CA ARG A 92 2.23 7.57 3.10
C ARG A 92 2.92 6.21 3.19
N ALA A 93 3.09 5.52 2.05
CA ALA A 93 3.77 4.23 1.98
C ALA A 93 5.19 4.32 2.57
N ARG A 94 5.93 5.36 2.19
CA ARG A 94 7.29 5.60 2.68
C ARG A 94 7.36 5.89 4.18
N LEU A 95 6.35 6.55 4.73
CA LEU A 95 6.25 6.82 6.17
C LEU A 95 5.69 5.62 6.95
N GLY A 96 5.30 4.53 6.29
CA GLY A 96 4.62 3.40 6.91
C GLY A 96 3.22 3.73 7.45
N ARG A 97 2.58 4.79 6.92
CA ARG A 97 1.26 5.26 7.35
C ARG A 97 0.22 4.83 6.32
N ASN A 98 -0.38 3.65 6.50
CA ASN A 98 -1.44 3.12 5.62
C ASN A 98 -2.80 3.74 5.97
#